data_AF-A0A7R7XUN2-F1
#
_entry.id   AF-A0A7R7XUN2-F1
#
_cell.length_a   1.000
_cell.length_b   1.000
_cell.length_c   1.000
_cell.angle_alpha   90.00
_cell.angle_beta   90.00
_cell.angle_gamma   90.00
#
_symmetry.space_group_name_H-M   'P 1'
#
loop_
_entity.id
_entity.type
_entity.pdbx_description
1 polymer ?
#
loop_
_entity_poly.entity_id
_entity_poly.type
_entity_poly.pdbx_seq_one_letter_code
_entity_poly.pdbx_strand_id
1 'polypeptide(L)'
;MKLLALFTALTGLALTTALPAIPVTRTTKEIWQPPVGASWQIVLSGALIDQSSSASIYDIDLFENPASTISSLHAQNKKVICYFSAGTYEDWRPDAKSFSKSDIGSPLDDWEGESWVDLRSKNVRQIMKKRLDMAVEKGCDGVDPDNVDAYGNGHGGFNLQQSDSVDYLNWLSGEAHARGLAIGLKNAGAIIDDVLPNMQWAVNEQCTEWDECGDFMPFVDAGKPVFHIEYPKGDETDDEVMVRGRKKEEACEFDGARRFSTLIKNMKLDHWVQEC
;
A
#
# COMPACT_ATOMS: atom_id res chain seq x y z
N MET A 1 -42.77 24.97 -85.96
CA MET A 1 -41.46 25.17 -85.32
C MET A 1 -41.52 24.58 -83.92
N LYS A 2 -40.71 23.55 -83.67
CA LYS A 2 -40.62 22.81 -82.40
C LYS A 2 -39.97 23.69 -81.34
N LEU A 3 -40.59 23.86 -80.17
CA LEU A 3 -39.92 24.42 -79.00
C LEU A 3 -39.75 23.31 -77.96
N LEU A 4 -38.49 22.95 -77.72
CA LEU A 4 -38.03 22.04 -76.68
C LEU A 4 -38.32 22.65 -75.29
N ALA A 5 -38.99 21.91 -74.40
CA ALA A 5 -39.01 22.20 -72.98
C ALA A 5 -37.96 21.32 -72.29
N LEU A 6 -36.90 21.92 -71.76
CA LEU A 6 -35.89 21.26 -70.95
C LEU A 6 -36.43 21.07 -69.52
N PHE A 7 -36.49 19.83 -69.05
CA PHE A 7 -36.63 19.49 -67.63
C PHE A 7 -35.25 19.64 -66.95
N THR A 8 -35.11 20.59 -66.04
CA THR A 8 -33.95 20.65 -65.12
C THR A 8 -34.24 19.79 -63.90
N ALA A 9 -33.49 18.69 -63.74
CA ALA A 9 -33.47 17.89 -62.52
C ALA A 9 -32.65 18.59 -61.43
N LEU A 10 -33.24 18.79 -60.25
CA LEU A 10 -32.52 19.23 -59.06
C LEU A 10 -31.82 18.03 -58.42
N THR A 11 -30.49 17.96 -58.51
CA THR A 11 -29.66 17.08 -57.69
C THR A 11 -29.33 17.80 -56.38
N GLY A 12 -29.97 17.39 -55.28
CA GLY A 12 -29.62 17.84 -53.94
C GLY A 12 -28.32 17.18 -53.46
N LEU A 13 -27.25 17.96 -53.31
CA LEU A 13 -26.00 17.52 -52.72
C LEU A 13 -26.10 17.70 -51.19
N ALA A 14 -26.28 16.61 -50.44
CA ALA A 14 -26.20 16.63 -48.99
C ALA A 14 -24.72 16.63 -48.57
N LEU A 15 -24.22 17.77 -48.09
CA LEU A 15 -22.90 17.85 -47.44
C LEU A 15 -23.01 17.26 -46.03
N THR A 16 -22.46 16.08 -45.82
CA THR A 16 -22.21 15.54 -44.49
C THR A 16 -20.93 16.17 -43.92
N THR A 17 -21.08 17.15 -43.04
CA THR A 17 -19.96 17.70 -42.26
C THR A 17 -19.60 16.71 -41.15
N ALA A 18 -18.53 15.95 -41.33
CA ALA A 18 -17.94 15.17 -40.24
C ALA A 18 -17.28 16.13 -39.24
N LEU A 19 -17.76 16.11 -37.99
CA LEU A 19 -17.13 16.85 -36.90
C LEU A 19 -15.75 16.24 -36.58
N PRO A 20 -14.72 17.05 -36.33
CA PRO A 20 -13.41 16.54 -35.92
C PRO A 20 -13.54 15.86 -34.55
N ALA A 21 -13.05 14.63 -34.45
CA ALA A 21 -12.96 13.92 -33.18
C ALA A 21 -11.95 14.63 -32.26
N ILE A 22 -12.42 15.11 -31.11
CA ILE A 22 -11.56 15.64 -30.06
C ILE A 22 -10.76 14.45 -29.47
N PRO A 23 -9.42 14.48 -29.48
CA PRO A 23 -8.65 13.42 -28.83
C PRO A 23 -8.90 13.51 -27.32
N VAL A 24 -9.55 12.49 -26.77
CA VAL A 24 -9.63 12.30 -25.31
C VAL A 24 -8.24 11.84 -24.86
N THR A 25 -7.40 12.77 -24.44
CA THR A 25 -6.19 12.45 -23.69
C THR A 25 -6.62 11.87 -22.35
N ARG A 26 -6.56 10.54 -22.20
CA ARG A 26 -6.54 9.90 -20.89
C ARG A 26 -5.24 10.34 -20.22
N THR A 27 -5.28 11.40 -19.42
CA THR A 27 -4.22 11.66 -18.45
C THR A 27 -4.25 10.51 -17.44
N THR A 28 -3.38 9.53 -17.64
CA THR A 28 -3.02 8.59 -16.58
C THR A 28 -2.48 9.45 -15.43
N LYS A 29 -3.21 9.49 -14.31
CA LYS A 29 -2.72 10.14 -13.09
C LYS A 29 -1.37 9.48 -12.77
N GLU A 30 -0.31 10.28 -12.70
CA GLU A 30 1.01 9.78 -12.35
C GLU A 30 0.94 9.14 -10.96
N ILE A 31 1.43 7.91 -10.83
CA ILE A 31 1.47 7.21 -9.54
C ILE A 31 2.43 7.95 -8.64
N TRP A 32 2.00 8.26 -7.42
CA TRP A 32 2.81 9.00 -6.46
C TRP A 32 4.05 8.20 -6.04
N GLN A 33 5.23 8.75 -6.28
CA GLN A 33 6.51 8.21 -5.83
C GLN A 33 7.07 9.10 -4.70
N PRO A 34 7.09 8.63 -3.44
CA PRO A 34 7.79 9.36 -2.37
C PRO A 34 9.31 9.32 -2.60
N PRO A 35 10.05 10.38 -2.20
CA PRO A 35 11.51 10.38 -2.28
C PRO A 35 12.14 9.51 -1.17
N VAL A 36 13.36 9.01 -1.42
CA VAL A 36 14.21 8.39 -0.38
C VAL A 36 14.37 9.35 0.80
N GLY A 37 14.24 8.85 2.03
CA GLY A 37 14.37 9.64 3.26
C GLY A 37 13.16 10.52 3.58
N ALA A 38 12.01 10.34 2.91
CA ALA A 38 10.78 11.03 3.28
C ALA A 38 10.41 10.71 4.74
N SER A 39 10.14 11.74 5.55
CA SER A 39 9.71 11.56 6.94
C SER A 39 8.27 11.05 6.98
N TRP A 40 8.00 10.17 7.94
CA TRP A 40 6.73 9.47 8.03
C TRP A 40 6.34 9.21 9.48
N GLN A 41 5.08 8.83 9.68
CA GLN A 41 4.53 8.34 10.93
C GLN A 41 3.60 7.18 10.59
N ILE A 42 3.51 6.19 11.47
CA ILE A 42 2.59 5.07 11.37
C ILE A 42 1.76 4.93 12.65
N VAL A 43 0.44 4.78 12.52
CA VAL A 43 -0.47 4.54 13.64
C VAL A 43 -1.55 3.54 13.20
N LEU A 44 -1.45 2.30 13.68
CA LEU A 44 -2.35 1.20 13.34
C LEU A 44 -3.20 0.70 14.51
N SER A 45 -2.84 1.06 15.75
CA SER A 45 -3.56 0.62 16.96
C SER A 45 -5.01 1.13 17.06
N GLY A 46 -5.47 1.97 16.12
CA GLY A 46 -6.79 2.57 16.10
C GLY A 46 -6.85 3.83 15.22
N ALA A 47 -7.93 4.60 15.38
CA ALA A 47 -8.10 5.87 14.66
C ALA A 47 -7.01 6.90 15.02
N LEU A 48 -6.54 7.63 14.02
CA LEU A 48 -5.57 8.71 14.20
C LEU A 48 -6.23 9.91 14.89
N ILE A 49 -5.97 10.07 16.19
CA ILE A 49 -6.46 11.19 17.00
C ILE A 49 -5.48 12.37 17.10
N ASP A 50 -4.19 12.16 16.85
CA ASP A 50 -3.16 13.21 16.85
C ASP A 50 -2.51 13.35 15.46
N GLN A 51 -2.63 14.54 14.88
CA GLN A 51 -2.06 14.92 13.58
C GLN A 51 -0.93 15.96 13.71
N SER A 52 -0.34 16.11 14.90
CA SER A 52 0.66 17.14 15.20
C SER A 52 2.08 16.81 14.74
N SER A 53 2.37 15.57 14.34
CA SER A 53 3.69 15.18 13.83
C SER A 53 4.11 16.00 12.61
N SER A 54 5.39 16.35 12.56
CA SER A 54 5.98 17.06 11.43
C SER A 54 6.16 16.17 10.19
N ALA A 55 6.00 14.84 10.33
CA ALA A 55 6.11 13.84 9.28
C ALA A 55 5.36 14.24 8.01
N SER A 56 5.96 14.03 6.84
CA SER A 56 5.36 14.37 5.55
C SER A 56 4.32 13.34 5.09
N ILE A 57 4.41 12.11 5.60
CA ILE A 57 3.59 10.96 5.24
C ILE A 57 2.99 10.37 6.53
N TYR A 58 1.74 9.95 6.46
CA TYR A 58 1.08 9.17 7.52
C TYR A 58 0.63 7.85 6.94
N ASP A 59 1.02 6.76 7.60
CA ASP A 59 0.47 5.43 7.37
C ASP A 59 -0.53 5.11 8.48
N ILE A 60 -1.78 4.88 8.10
CA ILE A 60 -2.89 4.70 9.05
C ILE A 60 -3.81 3.57 8.61
N ASP A 61 -4.46 2.94 9.57
CA ASP A 61 -5.40 1.86 9.30
C ASP A 61 -6.55 2.31 8.38
N LEU A 62 -6.76 1.56 7.28
CA LEU A 62 -7.77 1.84 6.28
C LEU A 62 -9.18 1.83 6.85
N PHE A 63 -9.50 0.95 7.80
CA PHE A 63 -10.86 0.77 8.30
C PHE A 63 -11.20 1.74 9.43
N GLU A 64 -10.27 1.94 10.36
CA GLU A 64 -10.46 2.76 11.57
C GLU A 64 -10.54 4.26 11.28
N ASN A 65 -10.00 4.71 10.14
CA ASN A 65 -9.92 6.13 9.80
C ASN A 65 -10.99 6.54 8.79
N PRO A 66 -11.85 7.55 9.08
CA PRO A 66 -12.79 8.09 8.11
C PRO A 66 -12.09 8.97 7.06
N ALA A 67 -12.74 9.17 5.92
CA ALA A 67 -12.26 10.06 4.85
C ALA A 67 -11.95 11.50 5.33
N SER A 68 -12.63 11.96 6.39
CA SER A 68 -12.36 13.27 7.00
C SER A 68 -10.98 13.36 7.65
N THR A 69 -10.46 12.26 8.21
CA THR A 69 -9.09 12.20 8.77
C THR A 69 -8.07 12.41 7.66
N ILE A 70 -8.25 11.71 6.54
CA ILE A 70 -7.37 11.81 5.36
C ILE A 70 -7.44 13.20 4.75
N SER A 71 -8.65 13.74 4.58
CA SER A 71 -8.86 15.10 4.06
C SER A 71 -8.20 16.17 4.96
N SER A 72 -8.21 15.98 6.28
CA SER A 72 -7.53 16.87 7.25
C SER A 72 -6.01 16.82 7.10
N LEU A 73 -5.43 15.64 6.89
CA LEU A 73 -3.99 15.47 6.62
C LEU A 73 -3.61 16.11 5.28
N HIS A 74 -4.41 15.91 4.23
CA HIS A 74 -4.20 16.56 2.94
C HIS A 74 -4.27 18.09 3.01
N ALA A 75 -5.18 18.65 3.81
CA ALA A 75 -5.27 20.10 4.04
C ALA A 75 -3.99 20.67 4.70
N GLN A 76 -3.21 19.81 5.37
CA GLN A 76 -1.90 20.12 5.94
C GLN A 76 -0.74 19.75 5.00
N ASN A 77 -1.03 19.47 3.73
CA ASN A 77 -0.08 19.07 2.70
C ASN A 77 0.70 17.78 3.05
N LYS A 78 0.05 16.87 3.78
CA LYS A 78 0.57 15.52 4.07
C LYS A 78 0.09 14.52 3.02
N LYS A 79 0.82 13.42 2.89
CA LYS A 79 0.39 12.24 2.12
C LYS A 79 -0.10 11.14 3.05
N VAL A 80 -1.05 10.34 2.60
CA VAL A 80 -1.66 9.27 3.39
C VAL A 80 -1.52 7.92 2.70
N ILE A 81 -0.84 7.01 3.38
CA ILE A 81 -0.82 5.58 3.08
C ILE A 81 -1.90 4.93 3.95
N CYS A 82 -2.67 4.02 3.36
CA CYS A 82 -3.71 3.28 4.07
C CYS A 82 -3.31 1.82 4.21
N TYR A 83 -3.02 1.43 5.44
CA TYR A 83 -2.73 0.06 5.83
C TYR A 83 -3.98 -0.84 5.75
N PHE A 84 -3.80 -2.05 5.24
CA PHE A 84 -4.71 -3.17 5.47
C PHE A 84 -3.95 -4.49 5.31
N SER A 85 -4.34 -5.54 6.03
CA SER A 85 -3.75 -6.85 5.73
C SER A 85 -4.28 -7.41 4.40
N ALA A 86 -3.36 -7.77 3.50
CA ALA A 86 -3.69 -8.36 2.21
C ALA A 86 -3.52 -9.87 2.17
N GLY A 87 -2.72 -10.45 3.07
CA GLY A 87 -2.48 -11.89 3.14
C GLY A 87 -3.00 -12.56 4.41
N THR A 88 -3.76 -11.86 5.24
CA THR A 88 -4.53 -12.47 6.34
C THR A 88 -6.00 -12.06 6.34
N TYR A 89 -6.78 -12.90 7.01
CA TYR A 89 -8.12 -12.68 7.48
C TYR A 89 -8.03 -12.18 8.93
N GLU A 90 -8.79 -11.14 9.24
CA GLU A 90 -8.88 -10.51 10.56
C GLU A 90 -10.37 -10.54 10.98
N ASP A 91 -10.72 -11.29 12.03
CA ASP A 91 -12.13 -11.57 12.35
C ASP A 91 -12.95 -10.35 12.82
N TRP A 92 -12.25 -9.30 13.25
CA TRP A 92 -12.83 -8.04 13.70
C TRP A 92 -13.15 -7.09 12.54
N ARG A 93 -12.65 -7.34 11.32
CA ARG A 93 -12.90 -6.43 10.19
C ARG A 93 -14.37 -6.51 9.75
N PRO A 94 -14.98 -5.37 9.37
CA PRO A 94 -16.38 -5.35 8.97
C PRO A 94 -16.68 -6.20 7.72
N ASP A 95 -15.66 -6.49 6.91
CA ASP A 95 -15.76 -7.32 5.71
C ASP A 95 -15.39 -8.79 5.95
N ALA A 96 -15.07 -9.21 7.18
CA ALA A 96 -14.64 -10.57 7.53
C ALA A 96 -15.60 -11.67 7.02
N LYS A 97 -16.91 -11.41 7.04
CA LYS A 97 -17.94 -12.35 6.54
C LYS A 97 -17.91 -12.57 5.02
N SER A 98 -17.12 -11.79 4.29
CA SER A 98 -16.92 -11.95 2.83
C SER A 98 -15.93 -13.07 2.51
N PHE A 99 -15.08 -13.46 3.47
CA PHE A 99 -14.17 -14.59 3.30
C PHE A 99 -14.93 -15.91 3.39
N SER A 100 -14.62 -16.83 2.47
CA SER A 100 -15.11 -18.19 2.54
C SER A 100 -14.22 -19.00 3.48
N LYS A 101 -14.75 -20.06 4.10
CA LYS A 101 -13.94 -20.96 4.94
C LYS A 101 -12.73 -21.55 4.22
N SER A 102 -12.83 -21.76 2.90
CA SER A 102 -11.72 -22.26 2.08
C SER A 102 -10.63 -21.22 1.81
N ASP A 103 -10.90 -19.95 2.09
CA ASP A 103 -9.91 -18.89 1.93
C ASP A 103 -9.00 -18.76 3.17
N ILE A 104 -9.43 -19.29 4.32
CA ILE A 104 -8.79 -19.09 5.63
C ILE A 104 -7.93 -20.31 5.97
N GLY A 105 -6.65 -20.07 6.26
CA GLY A 105 -5.64 -21.07 6.51
C GLY A 105 -5.24 -21.14 7.98
N SER A 106 -3.94 -21.31 8.23
CA SER A 106 -3.40 -21.39 9.59
C SER A 106 -3.55 -20.05 10.33
N PRO A 107 -3.79 -20.07 11.65
CA PRO A 107 -3.74 -18.85 12.46
C PRO A 107 -2.33 -18.25 12.48
N LEU A 108 -2.23 -16.96 12.75
CA LEU A 108 -0.97 -16.33 13.14
C LEU A 108 -0.72 -16.61 14.63
N ASP A 109 0.54 -16.83 15.00
CA ASP A 109 0.89 -17.23 16.39
C ASP A 109 0.71 -16.06 17.37
N ASP A 110 1.05 -14.84 16.96
CA ASP A 110 1.10 -13.66 17.84
C ASP A 110 -0.17 -12.78 17.79
N TRP A 111 -1.11 -13.08 16.88
CA TRP A 111 -2.28 -12.23 16.61
C TRP A 111 -3.59 -13.03 16.68
N GLU A 112 -4.25 -12.98 17.85
CA GLU A 112 -5.52 -13.70 18.07
C GLU A 112 -6.62 -13.19 17.13
N GLY A 113 -7.35 -14.12 16.49
CA GLY A 113 -8.40 -13.79 15.53
C GLY A 113 -7.89 -13.53 14.10
N GLU A 114 -6.58 -13.62 13.89
CA GLU A 114 -5.93 -13.46 12.59
C GLU A 114 -5.47 -14.78 12.00
N SER A 115 -5.59 -14.95 10.68
CA SER A 115 -5.22 -16.18 9.99
C SER A 115 -4.78 -15.91 8.56
N TRP A 116 -3.78 -16.64 8.07
CA TRP A 116 -3.32 -16.56 6.68
C TRP A 116 -4.46 -16.84 5.70
N VAL A 117 -4.40 -16.22 4.51
CA VAL A 117 -5.35 -16.50 3.42
C VAL A 117 -4.68 -17.04 2.16
N ASP A 118 -5.42 -17.81 1.35
CA ASP A 118 -4.90 -18.29 0.07
C ASP A 118 -4.81 -17.14 -0.95
N LEU A 119 -3.59 -16.66 -1.21
CA LEU A 119 -3.29 -15.57 -2.16
C LEU A 119 -3.71 -15.87 -3.62
N ARG A 120 -3.96 -17.14 -3.95
CA ARG A 120 -4.44 -17.58 -5.27
C ARG A 120 -5.96 -17.54 -5.36
N SER A 121 -6.67 -17.38 -4.24
CA SER A 121 -8.13 -17.37 -4.19
C SER A 121 -8.70 -16.18 -4.94
N LYS A 122 -9.63 -16.46 -5.87
CA LYS A 122 -10.40 -15.43 -6.54
C LYS A 122 -11.26 -14.63 -5.57
N ASN A 123 -11.75 -15.24 -4.48
CA ASN A 123 -12.57 -14.54 -3.51
C ASN A 123 -11.74 -13.54 -2.71
N VAL A 124 -10.56 -13.96 -2.21
CA VAL A 124 -9.59 -13.07 -1.54
C VAL A 124 -9.23 -11.89 -2.45
N ARG A 125 -8.92 -12.14 -3.72
CA ARG A 125 -8.64 -11.08 -4.69
C ARG A 125 -9.81 -10.11 -4.89
N GLN A 126 -11.06 -10.59 -4.88
CA GLN A 126 -12.22 -9.70 -4.95
C GLN A 126 -12.40 -8.87 -3.67
N ILE A 127 -12.08 -9.41 -2.50
CA ILE A 127 -12.10 -8.68 -1.23
C ILE A 127 -11.06 -7.56 -1.26
N MET A 128 -9.82 -7.84 -1.68
CA MET A 128 -8.79 -6.81 -1.76
C MET A 128 -9.11 -5.72 -2.78
N LYS A 129 -9.76 -6.04 -3.90
CA LYS A 129 -10.27 -5.01 -4.82
C LYS A 129 -11.24 -4.05 -4.14
N LYS A 130 -12.13 -4.56 -3.29
CA LYS A 130 -13.05 -3.70 -2.50
C LYS A 130 -12.32 -2.88 -1.45
N ARG A 131 -11.26 -3.42 -0.83
CA ARG A 131 -10.39 -2.65 0.08
C ARG A 131 -9.66 -1.53 -0.66
N LEU A 132 -9.16 -1.80 -1.86
CA LEU A 132 -8.59 -0.75 -2.73
C LEU A 132 -9.63 0.28 -3.18
N ASP A 133 -10.85 -0.13 -3.52
CA ASP A 133 -11.95 0.79 -3.83
C ASP A 133 -12.25 1.70 -2.63
N MET A 134 -12.31 1.13 -1.42
CA MET A 134 -12.46 1.89 -0.18
C MET A 134 -11.31 2.88 0.05
N ALA A 135 -10.07 2.49 -0.24
CA ALA A 135 -8.91 3.39 -0.13
C ALA A 135 -9.06 4.61 -1.07
N VAL A 136 -9.53 4.40 -2.30
CA VAL A 136 -9.85 5.51 -3.23
C VAL A 136 -10.97 6.39 -2.68
N GLU A 137 -12.07 5.79 -2.21
CA GLU A 137 -13.23 6.51 -1.68
C GLU A 137 -12.87 7.39 -0.47
N LYS A 138 -11.96 6.89 0.38
CA LYS A 138 -11.47 7.64 1.55
C LYS A 138 -10.41 8.69 1.20
N GLY A 139 -9.80 8.59 0.02
CA GLY A 139 -8.81 9.54 -0.49
C GLY A 139 -7.36 9.19 -0.19
N CYS A 140 -7.04 7.91 0.06
CA CYS A 140 -5.65 7.49 0.26
C CYS A 140 -4.77 7.85 -0.96
N ASP A 141 -3.52 8.23 -0.73
CA ASP A 141 -2.54 8.45 -1.80
C ASP A 141 -1.86 7.13 -2.22
N GLY A 142 -1.79 6.18 -1.29
CA GLY A 142 -1.35 4.82 -1.54
C GLY A 142 -1.74 3.86 -0.44
N VAL A 143 -1.28 2.62 -0.53
CA VAL A 143 -1.67 1.53 0.38
C VAL A 143 -0.47 0.73 0.86
N ASP A 144 -0.55 0.24 2.10
CA ASP A 144 0.41 -0.68 2.73
C ASP A 144 -0.28 -2.04 2.96
N PRO A 145 -0.16 -2.98 2.01
CA PRO A 145 -0.79 -4.29 2.12
C PRO A 145 0.10 -5.27 2.90
N ASP A 146 -0.34 -5.64 4.11
CA ASP A 146 0.45 -6.49 5.01
C ASP A 146 0.33 -8.00 4.73
N ASN A 147 1.22 -8.77 5.36
CA ASN A 147 1.23 -10.22 5.47
C ASN A 147 1.31 -10.92 4.11
N VAL A 148 2.17 -10.42 3.23
CA VAL A 148 2.37 -10.97 1.87
C VAL A 148 3.50 -12.00 1.80
N ASP A 149 3.94 -12.51 2.95
CA ASP A 149 5.12 -13.35 3.14
C ASP A 149 4.82 -14.69 3.82
N ALA A 150 3.58 -15.18 3.71
CA ALA A 150 3.15 -16.48 4.24
C ALA A 150 4.09 -17.64 3.88
N TYR A 151 4.80 -17.57 2.74
CA TYR A 151 5.79 -18.56 2.30
C TYR A 151 6.98 -18.70 3.26
N GLY A 152 7.33 -17.63 3.99
CA GLY A 152 8.35 -17.63 5.04
C GLY A 152 7.80 -17.99 6.42
N ASN A 153 6.47 -17.95 6.57
CA ASN A 153 5.76 -18.08 7.85
C ASN A 153 4.87 -19.34 7.87
N GLY A 154 5.47 -20.52 7.73
CA GLY A 154 4.74 -21.79 7.82
C GLY A 154 3.80 -22.09 6.64
N HIS A 155 3.97 -21.38 5.52
CA HIS A 155 3.23 -21.56 4.27
C HIS A 155 1.71 -21.35 4.37
N GLY A 156 1.25 -20.65 5.41
CA GLY A 156 -0.13 -20.18 5.61
C GLY A 156 -1.22 -21.26 5.67
N GLY A 157 -0.85 -22.54 5.84
CA GLY A 157 -1.81 -23.66 5.75
C GLY A 157 -2.24 -24.03 4.32
N PHE A 158 -1.64 -23.41 3.31
CA PHE A 158 -1.96 -23.60 1.88
C PHE A 158 -0.78 -24.07 1.03
N ASN A 159 0.38 -24.29 1.67
CA ASN A 159 1.66 -24.55 1.01
C ASN A 159 2.08 -23.40 0.07
N LEU A 160 1.81 -22.15 0.45
CA LEU A 160 2.15 -20.96 -0.35
C LEU A 160 3.67 -20.86 -0.55
N GLN A 161 4.04 -20.53 -1.78
CA GLN A 161 5.43 -20.33 -2.20
C GLN A 161 5.71 -18.85 -2.47
N GLN A 162 6.99 -18.48 -2.58
CA GLN A 162 7.40 -17.14 -3.01
C GLN A 162 6.71 -16.71 -4.31
N SER A 163 6.61 -17.62 -5.28
CA SER A 163 5.94 -17.35 -6.56
C SER A 163 4.46 -16.98 -6.42
N ASP A 164 3.76 -17.51 -5.42
CA ASP A 164 2.36 -17.16 -5.16
C ASP A 164 2.24 -15.72 -4.67
N SER A 165 3.20 -15.28 -3.85
CA SER A 165 3.25 -13.91 -3.32
C SER A 165 3.70 -12.91 -4.38
N VAL A 166 4.67 -13.28 -5.22
CA VAL A 166 5.08 -12.49 -6.40
C VAL A 166 3.92 -12.27 -7.36
N ASP A 167 3.18 -13.33 -7.73
CA ASP A 167 1.99 -13.20 -8.60
C ASP A 167 0.92 -12.32 -7.95
N TYR A 168 0.68 -12.52 -6.66
CA TYR A 168 -0.32 -11.76 -5.91
C TYR A 168 0.02 -10.27 -5.81
N LEU A 169 1.26 -9.91 -5.46
CA LEU A 169 1.71 -8.53 -5.33
C LEU A 169 1.78 -7.80 -6.67
N ASN A 170 2.21 -8.48 -7.74
CA ASN A 170 2.19 -7.91 -9.08
C ASN A 170 0.75 -7.68 -9.58
N TRP A 171 -0.19 -8.57 -9.24
CA TRP A 171 -1.61 -8.34 -9.50
C TRP A 171 -2.17 -7.18 -8.65
N LEU A 172 -1.87 -7.16 -7.35
CA LEU A 172 -2.40 -6.17 -6.41
C LEU A 172 -1.89 -4.77 -6.73
N SER A 173 -0.61 -4.63 -7.07
CA SER A 173 -0.03 -3.37 -7.54
C SER A 173 -0.67 -2.88 -8.84
N GLY A 174 -0.93 -3.78 -9.80
CA GLY A 174 -1.69 -3.44 -11.01
C GLY A 174 -3.11 -2.92 -10.70
N GLU A 175 -3.82 -3.53 -9.74
CA GLU A 175 -5.14 -3.06 -9.30
C GLU A 175 -5.07 -1.73 -8.53
N ALA A 176 -4.03 -1.49 -7.73
CA ALA A 176 -3.80 -0.22 -7.03
C ALA A 176 -3.46 0.90 -8.03
N HIS A 177 -2.55 0.65 -8.98
CA HIS A 177 -2.17 1.63 -10.00
C HIS A 177 -3.33 1.97 -10.93
N ALA A 178 -4.17 0.99 -11.30
CA ALA A 178 -5.39 1.23 -12.09
C ALA A 178 -6.37 2.20 -11.39
N ARG A 179 -6.26 2.32 -10.06
CA ARG A 179 -7.02 3.24 -9.20
C ARG A 179 -6.28 4.55 -8.91
N GLY A 180 -5.05 4.70 -9.39
CA GLY A 180 -4.19 5.85 -9.11
C GLY A 180 -3.65 5.90 -7.67
N LEU A 181 -3.58 4.73 -7.00
CA LEU A 181 -2.95 4.54 -5.70
C LEU A 181 -1.50 4.07 -5.90
N ALA A 182 -0.58 4.59 -5.11
CA ALA A 182 0.73 3.98 -4.93
C ALA A 182 0.65 2.75 -3.99
N ILE A 183 1.66 1.90 -3.99
CA ILE A 183 1.70 0.68 -3.17
C ILE A 183 3.13 0.36 -2.71
N GLY A 184 3.25 -0.14 -1.48
CA GLY A 184 4.51 -0.61 -0.91
C GLY A 184 4.62 -2.14 -0.84
N LEU A 185 5.85 -2.62 -0.66
CA LEU A 185 6.12 -3.97 -0.19
C LEU A 185 6.30 -3.96 1.32
N LYS A 186 5.54 -4.77 2.06
CA LYS A 186 5.70 -4.95 3.50
C LYS A 186 6.57 -6.20 3.77
N ASN A 187 7.69 -6.01 4.45
CA ASN A 187 8.70 -7.04 4.75
C ASN A 187 9.11 -7.83 3.50
N ALA A 188 8.85 -9.14 3.43
CA ALA A 188 8.98 -9.98 2.23
C ALA A 188 10.30 -9.80 1.43
N GLY A 189 11.44 -9.65 2.13
CA GLY A 189 12.73 -9.33 1.52
C GLY A 189 13.18 -10.29 0.41
N ALA A 190 12.86 -11.58 0.57
CA ALA A 190 13.24 -12.64 -0.36
C ALA A 190 12.66 -12.52 -1.78
N ILE A 191 11.65 -11.67 -2.00
CA ILE A 191 10.98 -11.50 -3.32
C ILE A 191 11.16 -10.10 -3.92
N ILE A 192 12.02 -9.26 -3.33
CA ILE A 192 12.18 -7.86 -3.72
C ILE A 192 12.49 -7.71 -5.21
N ASP A 193 13.44 -8.49 -5.75
CA ASP A 193 13.84 -8.38 -7.16
C ASP A 193 12.68 -8.60 -8.14
N ASP A 194 11.71 -9.43 -7.78
CA ASP A 194 10.56 -9.78 -8.62
C ASP A 194 9.40 -8.78 -8.57
N VAL A 195 9.33 -7.96 -7.51
CA VAL A 195 8.20 -7.03 -7.28
C VAL A 195 8.62 -5.55 -7.28
N LEU A 196 9.90 -5.27 -7.03
CA LEU A 196 10.46 -3.91 -6.94
C LEU A 196 10.05 -2.99 -8.10
N PRO A 197 9.98 -3.43 -9.38
CA PRO A 197 9.54 -2.55 -10.47
C PRO A 197 8.14 -1.94 -10.26
N ASN A 198 7.24 -2.64 -9.58
CA ASN A 198 5.85 -2.22 -9.39
C ASN A 198 5.59 -1.51 -8.05
N MET A 199 6.53 -1.56 -7.10
CA MET A 199 6.39 -0.94 -5.79
C MET A 199 6.91 0.50 -5.78
N GLN A 200 6.36 1.35 -4.90
CA GLN A 200 6.79 2.74 -4.73
C GLN A 200 7.68 2.91 -3.49
N TRP A 201 7.60 2.01 -2.52
CA TRP A 201 8.44 1.96 -1.32
C TRP A 201 8.48 0.53 -0.75
N ALA A 202 9.29 0.33 0.28
CA ALA A 202 9.13 -0.78 1.20
C ALA A 202 8.74 -0.26 2.58
N VAL A 203 7.92 -1.02 3.30
CA VAL A 203 7.76 -0.92 4.75
C VAL A 203 8.47 -2.13 5.34
N ASN A 204 9.45 -1.90 6.21
CA ASN A 204 10.17 -2.97 6.88
C ASN A 204 10.07 -2.83 8.39
N GLU A 205 9.90 -3.95 9.06
CA GLU A 205 9.99 -4.10 10.50
C GLU A 205 11.24 -4.92 10.84
N GLN A 206 12.02 -4.41 11.80
CA GLN A 206 13.04 -5.17 12.51
C GLN A 206 14.20 -5.71 11.66
N CYS A 207 14.54 -5.09 10.53
CA CYS A 207 15.70 -5.58 9.77
C CYS A 207 17.01 -5.46 10.56
N THR A 208 17.11 -4.57 11.56
CA THR A 208 18.32 -4.48 12.39
C THR A 208 18.39 -5.62 13.40
N GLU A 209 17.26 -6.02 13.98
CA GLU A 209 17.17 -7.16 14.90
C GLU A 209 17.57 -8.46 14.21
N TRP A 210 17.19 -8.62 12.94
CA TRP A 210 17.38 -9.86 12.17
C TRP A 210 18.59 -9.87 11.23
N ASP A 211 19.36 -8.77 11.15
CA ASP A 211 20.48 -8.60 10.21
C ASP A 211 20.06 -8.71 8.73
N GLU A 212 18.92 -8.12 8.39
CA GLU A 212 18.27 -8.21 7.08
C GLU A 212 18.22 -6.87 6.32
N CYS A 213 18.77 -5.79 6.89
CA CYS A 213 18.62 -4.45 6.28
C CYS A 213 19.25 -4.35 4.87
N GLY A 214 20.26 -5.17 4.60
CA GLY A 214 20.88 -5.29 3.28
C GLY A 214 19.90 -5.69 2.19
N ASP A 215 18.89 -6.50 2.52
CA ASP A 215 17.91 -7.01 1.55
C ASP A 215 17.01 -5.90 1.00
N PHE A 216 16.83 -4.81 1.76
CA PHE A 216 15.99 -3.68 1.38
C PHE A 216 16.75 -2.56 0.63
N MET A 217 18.08 -2.66 0.54
CA MET A 217 18.91 -1.70 -0.21
C MET A 217 18.52 -1.51 -1.69
N PRO A 218 18.04 -2.54 -2.43
CA PRO A 218 17.55 -2.37 -3.80
C PRO A 218 16.47 -1.29 -3.95
N PHE A 219 15.63 -1.06 -2.93
CA PHE A 219 14.65 0.03 -2.95
C PHE A 219 15.33 1.40 -3.00
N VAL A 220 16.24 1.66 -2.06
CA VAL A 220 16.92 2.97 -2.00
C VAL A 220 17.86 3.17 -3.17
N ASP A 221 18.44 2.11 -3.74
CA ASP A 221 19.26 2.17 -4.95
C ASP A 221 18.41 2.47 -6.20
N ALA A 222 17.15 2.01 -6.22
CA ALA A 222 16.15 2.38 -7.22
C ALA A 222 15.49 3.77 -6.97
N GLY A 223 15.93 4.52 -5.95
CA GLY A 223 15.38 5.83 -5.62
C GLY A 223 14.02 5.79 -4.89
N LYS A 224 13.68 4.67 -4.26
CA LYS A 224 12.43 4.43 -3.52
C LYS A 224 12.73 4.33 -2.02
N PRO A 225 11.95 4.97 -1.13
CA PRO A 225 12.22 4.94 0.29
C PRO A 225 11.96 3.54 0.88
N VAL A 226 12.68 3.26 1.97
CA VAL A 226 12.34 2.20 2.92
C VAL A 226 11.84 2.90 4.19
N PHE A 227 10.57 2.72 4.48
CA PHE A 227 9.93 3.13 5.72
C PHE A 227 10.19 2.04 6.76
N HIS A 228 11.07 2.34 7.71
CA HIS A 228 11.69 1.35 8.57
C HIS A 228 11.21 1.51 10.02
N ILE A 229 10.83 0.41 10.66
CA ILE A 229 10.30 0.39 12.02
C ILE A 229 11.16 -0.53 12.89
N GLU A 230 11.51 -0.06 14.07
CA GLU A 230 12.16 -0.86 15.11
C GLU A 230 11.38 -0.83 16.43
N TYR A 231 11.34 -1.98 17.11
CA TYR A 231 10.60 -2.20 18.36
C TYR A 231 11.52 -2.55 19.55
N PRO A 232 12.51 -1.71 19.90
CA PRO A 232 13.53 -2.02 20.91
C PRO A 232 12.99 -2.17 22.35
N LYS A 233 11.69 -1.87 22.58
CA LYS A 233 11.01 -2.11 23.86
C LYS A 233 10.52 -3.56 24.00
N GLY A 234 10.47 -4.32 22.91
CA GLY A 234 9.86 -5.65 22.85
C GLY A 234 8.33 -5.59 22.70
N ASP A 235 7.72 -6.77 22.76
CA ASP A 235 6.28 -7.05 22.63
C ASP A 235 5.51 -6.86 23.95
N GLU A 236 6.19 -6.86 25.10
CA GLU A 236 5.54 -6.73 26.42
C GLU A 236 5.40 -5.27 26.92
N THR A 237 5.99 -4.28 26.23
CA THR A 237 6.06 -2.89 26.74
C THR A 237 5.63 -1.85 25.70
N ASP A 238 4.45 -1.26 25.92
CA ASP A 238 3.97 -0.09 25.20
C ASP A 238 3.75 1.10 26.14
N ASP A 239 4.71 2.01 26.18
CA ASP A 239 4.66 3.23 26.99
C ASP A 239 5.18 4.46 26.21
N GLU A 240 5.19 5.63 26.84
CA GLU A 240 5.71 6.86 26.23
C GLU A 240 7.20 7.12 26.53
N VAL A 241 7.90 6.16 27.14
CA VAL A 241 9.28 6.33 27.59
C VAL A 241 10.24 6.26 26.39
N MET A 242 11.13 7.26 26.29
CA MET A 242 12.15 7.32 25.26
C MET A 242 13.19 6.20 25.41
N VAL A 243 13.51 5.54 24.30
CA VAL A 243 14.55 4.51 24.20
C VAL A 243 15.92 5.19 24.14
N ARG A 244 16.89 4.68 24.91
CA ARG A 244 18.21 5.31 25.13
C ARG A 244 19.36 4.31 25.07
N GLY A 245 20.57 4.84 24.87
CA GLY A 245 21.80 4.06 24.87
C GLY A 245 21.81 3.01 23.76
N ARG A 246 22.40 1.85 24.06
CA ARG A 246 22.61 0.76 23.10
C ARG A 246 21.36 0.37 22.32
N LYS A 247 20.20 0.27 22.96
CA LYS A 247 18.93 -0.06 22.29
C LYS A 247 18.53 0.96 21.20
N LYS A 248 18.83 2.24 21.41
CA LYS A 248 18.61 3.28 20.39
C LYS A 248 19.66 3.15 19.29
N GLU A 249 20.91 2.93 19.66
CA GLU A 249 22.02 2.77 18.71
C GLU A 249 21.76 1.58 17.77
N GLU A 250 21.37 0.41 18.30
CA GLU A 250 21.03 -0.79 17.52
C GLU A 250 19.91 -0.53 16.51
N ALA A 251 18.85 0.16 16.91
CA ALA A 251 17.74 0.51 16.02
C ALA A 251 18.10 1.56 14.93
N CYS A 252 19.10 2.41 15.18
CA CYS A 252 19.39 3.58 14.34
C CYS A 252 20.71 3.49 13.55
N GLU A 253 21.63 2.61 13.95
CA GLU A 253 23.00 2.55 13.42
C GLU A 253 23.26 1.19 12.76
N PHE A 254 23.08 1.16 11.45
CA PHE A 254 23.39 0.03 10.58
C PHE A 254 23.93 0.53 9.23
N ASP A 255 24.49 -0.37 8.41
CA ASP A 255 24.98 0.02 7.09
C ASP A 255 23.83 0.48 6.20
N GLY A 256 23.95 1.68 5.61
CA GLY A 256 22.87 2.29 4.83
C GLY A 256 21.78 3.00 5.64
N ALA A 257 21.82 3.02 6.99
CA ALA A 257 20.76 3.59 7.85
C ALA A 257 20.32 5.01 7.47
N ARG A 258 21.26 5.88 7.06
CA ARG A 258 20.96 7.26 6.63
C ARG A 258 20.08 7.36 5.37
N ARG A 259 19.87 6.25 4.66
CA ARG A 259 19.03 6.15 3.47
C ARG A 259 17.63 5.58 3.79
N PHE A 260 17.44 5.08 5.01
CA PHE A 260 16.17 4.56 5.50
C PHE A 260 15.45 5.66 6.27
N SER A 261 14.12 5.63 6.26
CA SER A 261 13.30 6.49 7.09
C SER A 261 12.93 5.72 8.36
N THR A 262 13.79 5.74 9.38
CA THR A 262 13.61 4.91 10.58
C THR A 262 12.75 5.56 11.65
N LEU A 263 11.78 4.81 12.18
CA LEU A 263 11.01 5.11 13.37
C LEU A 263 11.26 4.05 14.44
N ILE A 264 11.47 4.48 15.68
CA ILE A 264 11.33 3.62 16.86
C ILE A 264 9.88 3.71 17.33
N LYS A 265 9.22 2.56 17.45
CA LYS A 265 7.79 2.44 17.78
C LYS A 265 7.54 1.48 18.94
N ASN A 266 6.37 1.63 19.55
CA ASN A 266 5.75 0.59 20.38
C ASN A 266 5.22 -0.51 19.46
N MET A 267 5.20 -1.78 19.90
CA MET A 267 4.79 -2.92 19.06
C MET A 267 3.35 -2.79 18.57
N LYS A 268 2.46 -2.24 19.41
CA LYS A 268 1.06 -2.01 19.01
C LYS A 268 0.88 -0.92 17.95
N LEU A 269 1.93 -0.20 17.56
CA LEU A 269 1.89 0.91 16.58
C LEU A 269 0.88 2.01 16.95
N ASP A 270 1.01 2.53 18.18
CA ASP A 270 0.25 3.68 18.66
C ASP A 270 0.85 5.03 18.20
N HIS A 271 0.35 6.14 18.74
CA HIS A 271 0.83 7.49 18.42
C HIS A 271 2.26 7.75 18.86
N TRP A 272 2.80 7.00 19.83
CA TRP A 272 4.15 7.22 20.32
C TRP A 272 5.17 6.90 19.22
N VAL A 273 6.15 7.79 19.08
CA VAL A 273 7.20 7.63 18.08
C VAL A 273 8.47 8.30 18.59
N GLN A 274 9.61 7.71 18.25
CA GLN A 274 10.91 8.32 18.43
C GLN A 274 11.71 8.20 17.13
N GLU A 275 12.19 9.32 16.61
CA GLU A 275 13.04 9.33 15.43
C GLU A 275 14.50 8.98 15.78
N CYS A 276 15.18 8.40 14.79
CA CYS A 276 16.62 8.46 14.64
C CYS A 276 16.98 9.86 14.07
#